data_AF-A0A966AVA6-F1
#
_entry.id   AF-A0A966AVA6-F1
#
_cell.length_a   1.000
_cell.length_b   1.000
_cell.length_c   1.000
_cell.angle_alpha   90.00
_cell.angle_beta   90.00
_cell.angle_gamma   90.00
#
_symmetry.space_group_name_H-M   'P 1'
#
loop_
_entity.id
_entity.type
_entity.pdbx_description
1 polymer ?
#
loop_
_entity_poly.entity_id
_entity_poly.type
_entity_poly.pdbx_seq_one_letter_code
_entity_poly.pdbx_strand_id
1 'polypeptide(L)'
;VLRTKTNTSDLRSATVIDFFFGLCLLYKAFLSSFPLSTTWVFLGLIGGREIALRIKEKEFEVVFTNREGGNLGRIIGNDLWKAFVGLVVSLGVALGIQTLI
;
A
#
# COMPACT_ATOMS: atom_id res chain seq x y z
N VAL A 1 39.62 8.45 -4.56
CA VAL A 1 38.65 7.61 -3.82
C VAL A 1 37.23 7.87 -4.36
N LEU A 2 37.06 7.72 -5.67
CA LEU A 2 36.31 6.61 -6.27
C LEU A 2 34.85 6.47 -5.77
N ARG A 3 33.96 7.29 -6.33
CA ARG A 3 32.65 6.92 -6.92
C ARG A 3 31.92 5.71 -6.32
N THR A 4 31.73 5.64 -4.99
CA THR A 4 31.08 4.47 -4.38
C THR A 4 30.15 4.85 -3.22
N LYS A 5 29.23 5.78 -3.45
CA LYS A 5 27.97 5.87 -2.68
C LYS A 5 26.85 6.44 -3.55
N THR A 6 26.74 5.95 -4.77
CA THR A 6 25.50 6.12 -5.51
C THR A 6 24.57 4.98 -5.05
N ASN A 7 23.93 5.19 -3.90
CA ASN A 7 22.77 4.39 -3.49
C ASN A 7 21.57 4.80 -4.37
N THR A 8 21.70 4.61 -5.69
CA THR A 8 20.65 4.82 -6.72
C THR A 8 19.58 3.72 -6.68
N SER A 9 19.31 3.16 -5.50
CA SER A 9 18.20 2.23 -5.33
C SER A 9 16.87 2.99 -5.18
N ASP A 10 16.87 4.14 -4.50
CA ASP A 10 15.62 4.80 -4.11
C ASP A 10 14.98 5.66 -5.22
N LEU A 11 15.76 6.21 -6.16
CA LEU A 11 15.17 7.06 -7.21
C LEU A 11 14.27 6.27 -8.17
N ARG A 12 14.67 5.05 -8.54
CA ARG A 12 13.85 4.17 -9.40
C ARG A 12 12.58 3.70 -8.68
N SER A 13 12.67 3.40 -7.39
CA SER A 13 11.49 3.02 -6.60
C SER A 13 10.50 4.18 -6.48
N ALA A 14 11.01 5.40 -6.29
CA ALA A 14 10.17 6.60 -6.23
C ALA A 14 9.42 6.84 -7.56
N THR A 15 10.10 6.71 -8.70
CA THR A 15 9.45 6.85 -10.02
C THR A 15 8.40 5.77 -10.29
N VAL A 16 8.57 4.55 -9.76
CA VAL A 16 7.58 3.48 -9.93
C VAL A 16 6.33 3.77 -9.11
N ILE A 17 6.48 4.25 -7.87
CA ILE A 17 5.34 4.65 -7.04
C ILE A 17 4.58 5.82 -7.69
N ASP A 18 5.29 6.82 -8.19
CA ASP A 18 4.70 7.98 -8.87
C ASP A 18 3.97 7.58 -10.17
N PHE A 19 4.53 6.62 -10.92
CA PHE A 19 3.87 6.04 -12.09
C PHE A 19 2.56 5.32 -11.74
N PHE A 20 2.54 4.49 -10.71
CA PHE A 20 1.30 3.81 -10.27
C PHE A 20 0.28 4.80 -9.71
N PHE A 21 0.72 5.83 -8.99
CA PHE A 21 -0.16 6.91 -8.54
C PHE A 21 -0.77 7.67 -9.73
N GLY A 22 0.04 8.01 -10.73
CA GLY A 22 -0.41 8.60 -11.99
C GLY A 22 -1.41 7.71 -12.75
N LEU A 23 -1.24 6.38 -12.73
CA LEU A 23 -2.18 5.43 -13.32
C LEU A 23 -3.53 5.43 -12.58
N CYS A 24 -3.54 5.50 -11.25
CA CYS A 24 -4.76 5.66 -10.46
C CYS A 24 -5.50 6.98 -10.77
N LEU A 25 -4.75 8.08 -10.93
CA LEU A 25 -5.32 9.37 -11.32
C LEU A 25 -5.86 9.36 -12.74
N LEU A 26 -5.16 8.70 -13.67
CA LEU A 26 -5.59 8.52 -15.05
C LEU A 26 -6.89 7.70 -15.12
N TYR A 27 -7.02 6.65 -14.30
CA TYR A 27 -8.24 5.87 -14.18
C TYR A 27 -9.43 6.73 -13.71
N LYS A 28 -9.24 7.58 -12.69
CA LYS A 28 -10.26 8.54 -12.28
C LYS A 28 -10.62 9.50 -13.42
N ALA A 29 -9.62 9.99 -14.16
CA ALA A 29 -9.83 10.97 -15.22
C ALA A 29 -10.66 10.42 -16.39
N PHE A 30 -10.55 9.13 -16.71
CA PHE A 30 -11.22 8.53 -17.87
C PHE A 30 -12.50 7.76 -17.54
N LEU A 31 -12.62 7.14 -16.35
CA LEU A 31 -13.64 6.12 -16.10
C LEU A 31 -14.65 6.42 -14.99
N SER A 32 -14.43 7.42 -14.12
CA SER A 32 -15.31 7.58 -12.94
C SER A 32 -15.48 9.01 -12.42
N SER A 33 -16.73 9.42 -12.22
CA SER A 33 -17.12 10.65 -11.54
C SER A 33 -17.06 10.54 -10.01
N PHE A 34 -16.81 9.35 -9.45
CA PHE A 34 -16.71 9.17 -7.99
C PHE A 34 -15.43 9.81 -7.43
N PRO A 35 -15.52 10.50 -6.27
CA PRO A 35 -14.35 11.08 -5.63
C PRO A 35 -13.36 9.98 -5.23
N LEU A 36 -12.13 10.07 -5.72
CA LEU A 36 -11.06 9.13 -5.41
C LEU A 36 -10.62 9.36 -3.95
N SER A 37 -10.58 8.30 -3.14
CA SER A 37 -10.01 8.39 -1.79
C SER A 37 -8.49 8.37 -1.86
N THR A 38 -7.92 9.56 -2.08
CA THR A 38 -6.48 9.78 -2.24
C THR A 38 -5.68 9.26 -1.04
N THR A 39 -6.27 9.24 0.16
CA THR A 39 -5.67 8.66 1.37
C THR A 39 -5.49 7.15 1.29
N TRP A 40 -6.51 6.39 0.86
CA TRP A 40 -6.41 4.92 0.76
C TRP A 40 -5.47 4.48 -0.35
N VAL A 41 -5.47 5.20 -1.49
CA VAL A 41 -4.52 4.95 -2.58
C VAL A 41 -3.09 5.20 -2.11
N PHE A 42 -2.86 6.27 -1.36
CA PHE A 42 -1.54 6.61 -0.82
C PHE A 42 -1.05 5.58 0.21
N LEU A 43 -1.92 5.17 1.15
CA LEU A 43 -1.63 4.15 2.16
C LEU A 43 -1.30 2.79 1.51
N GLY A 44 -2.04 2.43 0.46
CA GLY A 44 -1.78 1.25 -0.35
C GLY A 44 -0.44 1.28 -1.08
N LEU A 45 -0.04 2.44 -1.64
CA LEU A 45 1.24 2.58 -2.33
C LEU A 45 2.44 2.55 -1.38
N ILE A 46 2.37 3.25 -0.25
CA ILE A 46 3.44 3.23 0.78
C ILE A 46 3.55 1.83 1.39
N GLY A 47 2.41 1.25 1.80
CA GLY A 47 2.37 -0.10 2.37
C GLY A 47 2.81 -1.18 1.38
N GLY A 48 2.42 -1.06 0.11
CA GLY A 48 2.80 -1.97 -0.97
C GLY A 48 4.31 -1.99 -1.23
N ARG A 49 4.98 -0.83 -1.22
CA ARG A 49 6.45 -0.75 -1.29
C ARG A 49 7.10 -1.49 -0.13
N GLU A 50 6.63 -1.26 1.10
CA GLU A 50 7.22 -1.85 2.30
C GLU A 50 7.05 -3.38 2.32
N ILE A 51 5.89 -3.87 1.87
CA ILE A 51 5.62 -5.30 1.70
C ILE A 51 6.54 -5.90 0.64
N ALA A 52 6.70 -5.25 -0.51
CA ALA A 52 7.56 -5.74 -1.59
C ALA A 52 9.03 -5.84 -1.17
N LEU A 53 9.56 -4.83 -0.46
CA LEU A 53 10.92 -4.84 0.06
C LEU A 53 11.13 -5.95 1.09
N ARG A 54 10.18 -6.12 2.03
CA ARG A 54 10.22 -7.18 3.05
C ARG A 54 10.08 -8.58 2.47
N ILE A 55 9.31 -8.76 1.38
CA ILE A 55 9.23 -10.04 0.66
C ILE A 55 10.58 -10.35 0.01
N LYS A 56 11.23 -9.39 -0.66
CA LYS A 56 12.55 -9.60 -1.26
C LYS A 56 13.64 -9.87 -0.22
N GLU A 57 13.57 -9.21 0.93
CA GLU A 57 14.49 -9.41 2.06
C GLU A 57 14.33 -10.82 2.65
N LYS A 58 13.07 -11.28 2.83
CA LYS A 58 12.77 -12.66 3.23
C LYS A 58 13.16 -13.69 2.20
N GLU A 59 12.96 -13.42 0.92
CA GLU A 59 13.36 -14.33 -0.16
C GLU A 59 14.88 -14.55 -0.15
N PHE A 60 15.65 -13.48 0.11
CA PHE A 60 17.09 -13.58 0.35
C PHE A 60 17.40 -14.42 1.60
N GLU A 61 16.76 -14.14 2.73
CA GLU A 61 16.96 -14.89 4.00
C GLU A 61 16.55 -16.37 3.89
N VAL A 62 15.51 -16.71 3.12
CA VAL A 62 15.03 -18.08 2.86
C VAL A 62 15.98 -18.86 1.96
N VAL A 63 16.62 -18.19 0.99
CA VAL A 63 17.67 -18.81 0.15
C VAL A 63 18.92 -19.15 0.98
N PHE A 64 19.25 -18.35 2.01
CA PHE A 64 20.40 -18.61 2.89
C PHE A 64 20.08 -19.47 4.12
N THR A 65 18.81 -19.52 4.54
CA THR A 65 18.38 -20.20 5.76
C THR A 65 16.99 -20.77 5.53
N ASN A 66 16.89 -22.09 5.41
CA ASN A 66 15.65 -22.86 5.24
C ASN A 66 14.77 -22.73 6.50
N ARG A 67 14.11 -21.58 6.69
CA ARG A 67 13.20 -21.31 7.79
C ARG A 67 11.91 -20.74 7.21
N GLU A 68 10.84 -21.50 7.38
CA GLU A 68 9.51 -21.22 6.83
C GLU A 68 9.02 -19.81 7.22
N GLY A 69 9.00 -18.90 6.25
CA GLY A 69 8.63 -17.49 6.41
C GLY A 69 7.12 -17.22 6.38
N GLY A 70 6.28 -18.15 6.84
CA GLY A 70 4.83 -18.02 6.78
C GLY A 70 4.27 -17.25 7.97
N ASN A 71 3.84 -15.99 7.78
CA ASN A 71 2.74 -15.34 8.54
C ASN A 71 2.61 -13.81 8.30
N LEU A 72 3.56 -13.16 7.61
CA LEU A 72 3.58 -11.69 7.53
C LEU A 72 2.37 -11.11 6.77
N GLY A 73 2.02 -11.69 5.61
CA GLY A 73 0.86 -11.25 4.85
C GLY A 73 -0.46 -11.42 5.62
N ARG A 74 -0.53 -12.42 6.50
CA ARG A 74 -1.69 -12.65 7.37
C ARG A 74 -1.79 -11.59 8.47
N ILE A 75 -0.67 -11.16 9.05
CA ILE A 75 -0.64 -10.11 10.07
C ILE A 75 -1.06 -8.76 9.47
N ILE A 76 -0.41 -8.35 8.38
CA ILE A 76 -0.70 -7.08 7.70
C ILE A 76 -2.14 -7.07 7.16
N GLY A 77 -2.58 -8.17 6.55
CA GLY A 77 -3.96 -8.31 6.07
C GLY A 77 -4.99 -8.23 7.19
N ASN A 78 -4.69 -8.79 8.37
CA ASN A 78 -5.57 -8.72 9.53
C ASN A 78 -5.67 -7.29 10.10
N ASP A 79 -4.58 -6.52 10.09
CA ASP A 79 -4.60 -5.13 10.54
C ASP A 79 -5.35 -4.22 9.54
N LEU A 80 -5.16 -4.46 8.24
CA LEU A 80 -5.89 -3.74 7.19
C LEU A 80 -7.39 -4.05 7.25
N TRP A 81 -7.76 -5.31 7.52
CA TRP A 81 -9.13 -5.73 7.69
C TRP A 81 -9.80 -5.05 8.89
N LYS A 82 -9.10 -4.97 10.03
CA LYS A 82 -9.60 -4.24 11.21
C LYS A 82 -9.83 -2.76 10.90
N ALA A 83 -8.91 -2.11 10.19
CA ALA A 83 -9.06 -0.71 9.78
C ALA A 83 -10.25 -0.51 8.82
N PHE A 84 -10.45 -1.43 7.88
CA PHE A 84 -11.56 -1.40 6.93
C PHE A 84 -12.92 -1.55 7.63
N VAL A 85 -13.02 -2.49 8.58
CA VAL A 85 -14.24 -2.66 9.40
C VAL A 85 -14.57 -1.38 10.17
N GLY A 86 -13.57 -0.73 10.77
CA GLY A 86 -13.76 0.56 11.44
C GLY A 86 -14.30 1.66 10.51
N LEU A 87 -13.81 1.73 9.27
CA LEU A 87 -14.32 2.66 8.27
C LEU A 87 -15.78 2.36 7.89
N VAL A 88 -16.13 1.09 7.67
CA VAL A 88 -17.50 0.69 7.32
C VAL A 88 -18.48 1.02 8.44
N VAL A 89 -18.10 0.77 9.70
CA VAL A 89 -18.91 1.12 10.87
C VAL A 89 -19.10 2.64 10.96
N SER A 90 -18.02 3.43 10.77
CA SER A 90 -18.11 4.90 10.76
C SER A 90 -19.03 5.42 9.64
N LEU A 91 -18.97 4.82 8.45
CA LEU A 91 -19.82 5.20 7.33
C LEU A 91 -21.28 4.85 7.60
N GLY A 92 -21.55 3.68 8.18
CA GLY A 92 -22.90 3.26 8.58
C GLY A 92 -23.54 4.20 9.59
N VAL A 93 -22.79 4.65 10.61
CA VAL A 93 -23.27 5.64 11.58
C VAL A 93 -23.52 6.99 10.92
N ALA A 94 -22.61 7.46 10.06
CA ALA A 94 -22.78 8.74 9.35
C ALA A 94 -24.03 8.74 8.46
N LEU A 95 -24.25 7.66 7.69
CA LEU A 95 -25.45 7.51 6.87
C LEU A 95 -26.71 7.39 7.73
N GLY A 96 -26.66 6.65 8.85
CA GLY A 96 -27.78 6.54 9.78
C GLY A 96 -28.22 7.89 10.36
N ILE A 97 -27.27 8.73 10.75
CA ILE A 97 -27.56 10.10 11.21
C ILE A 97 -28.13 10.96 10.08
N GLN A 98 -27.54 10.88 8.88
CA GLN A 98 -28.02 11.64 7.73
C GLN A 98 -29.41 11.21 7.25
N THR A 99 -29.83 9.97 7.48
CA THR A 99 -31.20 9.51 7.19
C THR A 99 -32.22 9.96 8.23
N LEU A 100 -31.77 10.41 9.40
CA LEU A 100 -32.60 10.85 10.52
C LEU A 100 -32.84 12.38 10.51
N ILE A 101 -32.07 13.12 9.71
CA ILE A 101 -32.24 14.55 9.38
C ILE A 101 -33.08 14.66 8.11
#